data_AF-A0A8J3FGU9-F1
#
_entry.id   AF-A0A8J3FGU9-F1
#
_cell.length_a   1.000
_cell.length_b   1.000
_cell.length_c   1.000
_cell.angle_alpha   90.00
_cell.angle_beta   90.00
_cell.angle_gamma   90.00
#
_symmetry.space_group_name_H-M   'P 1'
#
loop_
_entity.id
_entity.type
_entity.pdbx_description
1 polymer ?
#
loop_
_entity_poly.entity_id
_entity_poly.type
_entity_poly.pdbx_seq_one_letter_code
_entity_poly.pdbx_strand_id
1 'polypeptide(L)' 'MMYTWIIVLVIIALAVILYAGKNGIKIPKKESPSEILDRRFANGEISKEEYEEKKQVINSKN' A
#
# COMPACT_ATOMS: atom_id res chain seq x y z
N MET A 1 -32.68 6.79 -32.69
CA MET A 1 -31.56 6.38 -33.57
C MET A 1 -30.23 7.05 -33.22
N MET A 2 -30.18 8.30 -32.74
CA MET A 2 -28.92 8.99 -32.40
C MET A 2 -28.44 8.76 -30.94
N TYR A 3 -29.35 8.55 -29.99
CA TYR A 3 -29.02 8.41 -28.56
C TYR A 3 -28.43 7.04 -28.16
N THR A 4 -28.61 6.02 -29.00
CA THR A 4 -28.15 4.65 -28.71
C THR A 4 -26.63 4.59 -28.62
N TRP A 5 -25.92 5.37 -29.44
CA TRP A 5 -24.45 5.47 -29.42
C TRP A 5 -23.93 6.15 -28.15
N ILE A 6 -24.68 7.11 -27.60
CA ILE A 6 -24.32 7.78 -26.34
C ILE A 6 -24.38 6.79 -25.18
N ILE A 7 -25.40 5.94 -25.14
CA ILE A 7 -25.54 4.90 -24.11
C ILE A 7 -24.39 3.90 -24.18
N VAL A 8 -24.00 3.47 -25.39
CA VAL A 8 -22.87 2.57 -25.59
C VAL A 8 -21.56 3.19 -25.12
N LEU A 9 -21.31 4.47 -25.43
CA LEU A 9 -20.12 5.19 -24.96
C LEU A 9 -20.06 5.31 -23.44
N VAL A 10 -21.20 5.57 -22.79
CA VAL A 10 -21.28 5.63 -21.32
C VAL A 10 -20.97 4.28 -20.68
N ILE A 11 -21.47 3.18 -21.24
CA ILE A 11 -21.19 1.82 -20.75
C ILE A 11 -19.70 1.48 -20.90
N ILE A 12 -19.08 1.83 -22.02
CA ILE A 12 -17.64 1.62 -22.25
C ILE A 12 -16.81 2.44 -21.26
N ALA A 13 -17.15 3.71 -21.05
CA ALA A 13 -16.47 4.57 -20.08
C ALA A 13 -16.56 4.00 -18.65
N LEU A 14 -17.74 3.53 -18.23
CA LEU A 14 -17.93 2.88 -16.93
C LEU A 14 -17.11 1.59 -16.82
N ALA A 15 -17.08 0.76 -17.85
CA ALA A 15 -16.28 -0.47 -17.87
C ALA A 15 -14.79 -0.17 -17.69
N VAL A 16 -14.26 0.87 -18.37
CA VAL A 16 -12.86 1.30 -18.24
C VAL A 16 -12.58 1.82 -16.83
N ILE A 17 -13.45 2.66 -16.25
CA ILE A 17 -13.27 3.19 -14.89
C ILE A 17 -13.26 2.06 -13.85
N LEU A 18 -14.20 1.10 -13.96
CA LEU A 18 -14.29 -0.03 -13.05
C LEU A 18 -13.10 -1.00 -13.17
N TYR A 19 -12.59 -1.22 -14.39
CA TYR A 19 -11.40 -2.04 -14.59
C TYR A 19 -10.11 -1.32 -14.17
N ALA A 20 -9.99 -0.02 -14.43
CA ALA A 20 -8.84 0.79 -14.01
C ALA A 20 -8.72 0.90 -12.48
N GLY A 21 -9.86 1.01 -11.77
CA GLY A 21 -9.88 1.03 -10.30
C GLY A 21 -9.47 -0.29 -9.63
N LYS A 22 -9.52 -1.42 -10.35
CA LYS A 22 -9.06 -2.73 -9.86
C LYS A 22 -7.54 -2.89 -9.97
N ASN A 23 -6.89 -2.13 -10.84
CA ASN A 23 -5.45 -1.89 -10.76
C ASN A 23 -5.20 -0.79 -9.72
N GLY A 24 -5.79 -0.97 -8.53
CA GLY A 24 -5.46 -0.17 -7.36
C GLY A 24 -3.95 -0.12 -7.30
N ILE A 25 -3.42 1.08 -7.49
CA ILE A 25 -2.01 1.38 -7.33
C ILE A 25 -1.68 0.72 -6.00
N LYS A 26 -0.90 -0.37 -6.05
CA LYS A 26 -0.29 -0.91 -4.85
C LYS A 26 0.67 0.17 -4.45
N ILE A 27 0.15 1.19 -3.76
CA ILE A 27 0.98 2.15 -3.05
C ILE A 27 1.84 1.22 -2.23
N PRO A 28 3.15 1.11 -2.49
CA PRO A 28 4.00 0.26 -1.69
C PRO A 28 3.74 0.76 -0.28
N LYS A 29 3.10 -0.10 0.53
CA LYS A 29 2.68 0.25 1.87
C LYS A 29 3.98 0.68 2.50
N LYS A 30 4.11 1.98 2.77
CA LYS A 30 5.37 2.57 3.20
C LYS A 30 5.66 1.84 4.51
N GLU A 31 6.61 0.90 4.47
CA GLU A 31 6.87 0.01 5.60
C GLU A 31 7.01 0.91 6.82
N SER A 32 6.23 0.63 7.86
CA SER A 32 6.32 1.41 9.07
C SER A 32 7.73 1.25 9.65
N PRO A 33 8.25 2.24 10.39
CA PRO A 33 9.55 2.12 11.06
C PRO A 33 9.69 0.82 11.87
N SER A 34 8.59 0.31 12.44
CA SER A 34 8.54 -0.98 13.12
C SER A 34 8.69 -2.18 12.17
N GLU A 35 8.03 -2.20 11.01
CA GLU A 35 8.17 -3.28 10.02
C GLU A 35 9.61 -3.39 9.50
N ILE A 36 10.30 -2.25 9.31
CA ILE A 36 11.72 -2.22 8.92
C ILE A 36 12.62 -2.78 10.03
N LEU A 37 12.31 -2.44 11.29
CA LEU A 37 13.07 -2.90 12.45
C LEU A 37 12.93 -4.43 12.64
N ASP A 38 11.69 -4.93 12.57
CA ASP A 38 11.39 -6.37 12.68
C ASP A 38 12.07 -7.16 11.56
N ARG A 39 12.06 -6.65 10.33
CA ARG A 39 12.73 -7.29 9.20
C ARG A 39 14.24 -7.43 9.42
N ARG A 40 14.91 -6.36 9.89
CA ARG A 40 16.35 -6.39 10.16
C ARG A 40 16.72 -7.34 11.30
N PHE A 41 15.89 -7.41 12.33
CA PHE A 41 16.08 -8.37 13.42
C PHE A 41 15.92 -9.82 12.92
N ALA A 42 14.89 -10.10 12.12
CA ALA A 42 14.68 -11.42 11.53
C ALA A 42 15.80 -11.83 10.58
N ASN A 43 16.40 -10.87 9.86
CA ASN A 43 17.58 -11.11 9.02
C ASN A 43 18.87 -11.32 9.84
N GLY A 44 18.87 -11.07 11.14
CA GLY A 44 20.06 -11.12 12.00
C GLY A 44 21.01 -9.94 11.79
N GLU A 45 20.56 -8.84 11.19
CA GLU A 45 21.36 -7.63 10.94
C GLU A 45 21.56 -6.78 12.20
N ILE A 46 20.76 -7.00 13.24
CA ILE A 46 20.82 -6.27 14.52
C ILE A 46 20.72 -7.25 15.69
N SER A 47 21.35 -6.91 16.82
CA SER A 47 21.24 -7.71 18.04
C SER A 47 19.88 -7.51 18.73
N LYS A 48 19.54 -8.39 19.67
CA LYS A 48 18.34 -8.27 20.50
C LYS A 48 18.32 -6.97 21.31
N GLU A 49 19.48 -6.53 21.81
CA GLU A 49 19.59 -5.27 22.56
C GLU A 49 19.27 -4.07 21.67
N GLU A 50 19.88 -3.99 20.48
CA GLU A 50 19.59 -2.91 19.52
C GLU A 50 18.12 -2.89 19.07
N TYR A 51 17.51 -4.07 18.93
CA TYR A 51 16.10 -4.19 18.58
C TYR A 51 15.20 -3.59 19.67
N GLU A 52 15.43 -3.94 20.94
CA GLU A 52 14.62 -3.47 22.06
C GLU A 52 14.77 -1.95 22.29
N GLU A 53 15.99 -1.40 22.17
CA GLU A 53 16.21 0.05 22.26
C GLU A 53 15.44 0.80 21.16
N LYS A 54 15.57 0.36 19.90
CA LYS A 54 14.93 1.03 18.76
C LYS A 54 13.40 0.88 18.82
N LYS A 55 12.90 -0.25 19.31
CA LYS A 55 11.46 -0.49 19.52
C LYS A 55 10.86 0.46 20.55
N GLN A 56 11.56 0.71 21.66
CA GLN A 56 11.12 1.67 22.68
C GLN A 56 11.10 3.11 22.12
N VAL A 57 12.13 3.50 21.36
CA VAL A 57 12.19 4.83 20.74
C VAL A 57 11.06 5.05 19.73
N ILE A 58 10.71 4.04 18.93
CA ILE A 58 9.62 4.13 17.94
C ILE A 58 8.26 4.23 18.64
N ASN A 59 8.01 3.42 19.68
CA ASN A 59 6.74 3.45 20.41
C ASN A 59 6.56 4.71 21.25
N SER A 60 7.64 5.32 21.74
CA SER A 60 7.58 6.56 22.52
C SER A 60 7.33 7.82 21.68
N LYS A 61 7.41 7.73 20.34
CA LYS A 61 7.29 8.88 19.43
C LYS A 61 5.94 8.93 18.68
N ASN A 62 5.04 7.99 18.95
CA ASN A 62 3.63 7.98 18.54
C ASN A 62 2.74 8.43 19.70
#